data_AF-A0A0D2KLY3-F1
#
_entry.id   AF-A0A0D2KLY3-F1
#
_cell.length_a   1.000
_cell.length_b   1.000
_cell.length_c   1.000
_cell.angle_alpha   90.00
_cell.angle_beta   90.00
_cell.angle_gamma   90.00
#
_symmetry.space_group_name_H-M   'P 1'
#
loop_
_entity.id
_entity.type
_entity.pdbx_description
1 polymer ?
#
loop_
_entity_poly.entity_id
_entity_poly.type
_entity_poly.pdbx_seq_one_letter_code
_entity_poly.pdbx_strand_id
1 'polypeptide(L)' 'MVRSSESGGVGFLSDRRRMNVAVTRARRHCAVVADSETAAREPFLARLVAYFEAHGEIESAAAAAGAGD' A
#
# COMPACT_ATOMS: atom_id res chain seq x y z
N MET A 1 -2.49 -2.20 -4.41
CA MET A 1 -2.67 -0.87 -5.01
C MET A 1 -2.10 -0.93 -6.42
N VAL A 2 -2.92 -0.65 -7.43
CA VAL A 2 -2.57 -0.89 -8.85
C VAL A 2 -1.77 0.26 -9.47
N ARG A 3 -1.76 1.43 -8.83
CA ARG A 3 -1.10 2.62 -9.38
C ARG A 3 0.40 2.56 -9.08
N SER A 4 1.19 2.51 -10.16
CA SER A 4 2.63 2.77 -10.19
C SER A 4 2.87 3.71 -11.37
N SER A 5 3.36 4.93 -11.11
CA SER A 5 3.61 5.92 -12.17
C SER A 5 4.59 6.99 -11.69
N GLU A 6 5.55 7.33 -12.54
CA GLU A 6 6.52 8.43 -12.32
C GLU A 6 5.84 9.79 -12.08
N SER A 7 4.64 9.99 -12.65
CA SER A 7 3.84 11.21 -12.45
C SER A 7 3.23 11.35 -11.06
N GLY A 8 3.26 10.28 -10.24
CA GLY A 8 2.73 10.28 -8.88
C GLY A 8 1.21 10.28 -8.75
N GLY A 9 0.48 10.17 -9.86
CA GLY A 9 -0.97 10.18 -9.85
C GLY A 9 -1.57 8.89 -9.28
N VAL A 10 -2.07 8.95 -8.04
CA VAL A 10 -2.79 7.83 -7.40
C VAL A 10 -4.26 7.70 -7.86
N GLY A 11 -4.76 8.70 -8.60
CA GLY A 11 -6.07 8.70 -9.25
C GLY A 11 -7.21 8.43 -8.27
N PHE A 12 -8.00 7.38 -8.55
CA PHE A 12 -9.15 6.94 -7.74
C PHE A 12 -8.82 6.65 -6.27
N LEU A 13 -7.54 6.42 -5.92
CA LEU A 13 -7.06 6.15 -4.57
C LEU A 13 -6.89 7.42 -3.71
N SER A 14 -6.97 8.62 -4.29
CA SER A 14 -6.93 9.88 -3.53
C SER A 14 -8.17 10.08 -2.64
N ASP A 15 -9.26 9.36 -2.92
CA ASP A 15 -10.43 9.33 -2.05
C ASP A 15 -10.19 8.43 -0.83
N ARG A 16 -9.84 9.08 0.28
CA ARG A 16 -9.61 8.47 1.59
C ARG A 16 -10.72 7.52 2.05
N ARG A 17 -11.98 7.78 1.68
CA ARG A 17 -13.10 6.90 2.06
C ARG A 17 -12.93 5.51 1.51
N ARG A 18 -12.32 5.37 0.32
CA ARG A 18 -12.13 4.09 -0.33
C ARG A 18 -11.08 3.24 0.36
N MET A 19 -9.99 3.87 0.82
CA MET A 19 -9.00 3.13 1.62
C MET A 19 -9.52 2.78 2.99
N ASN A 20 -10.31 3.64 3.63
CA ASN A 20 -10.96 3.25 4.88
C ASN A 20 -11.83 2.00 4.69
N VAL A 21 -12.64 1.95 3.61
CA VAL A 21 -13.41 0.76 3.28
C VAL A 21 -12.50 -0.43 2.98
N ALA A 22 -11.45 -0.28 2.17
CA ALA A 22 -10.57 -1.39 1.82
C ALA A 22 -9.88 -2.02 3.04
N VAL A 23 -9.33 -1.19 3.94
CA VAL A 23 -8.55 -1.66 5.10
C VAL A 23 -9.46 -2.24 6.20
N THR A 24 -10.64 -1.66 6.43
CA THR A 24 -11.55 -2.11 7.51
C THR A 24 -12.33 -3.38 7.20
N ARG A 25 -12.24 -3.93 5.98
CA ARG A 25 -12.92 -5.17 5.60
C ARG A 25 -12.21 -6.43 6.07
N ALA A 26 -10.90 -6.32 6.36
CA ALA A 26 -10.13 -7.42 6.88
C ALA A 26 -10.58 -7.79 8.31
N ARG A 27 -10.81 -9.09 8.55
CA ARG A 27 -11.22 -9.61 9.88
C ARG A 27 -10.13 -10.34 10.65
N ARG A 28 -9.11 -10.85 9.95
CA ARG A 28 -8.05 -11.69 10.54
C ARG A 28 -6.66 -11.25 10.10
N HIS A 29 -6.51 -10.87 8.83
CA HIS A 29 -5.26 -10.37 8.26
C HIS A 29 -5.55 -9.35 7.16
N CYS A 30 -4.83 -8.24 7.14
CA CYS A 30 -4.92 -7.19 6.13
C CYS A 30 -3.55 -7.04 5.46
N ALA A 31 -3.45 -7.42 4.19
CA ALA A 31 -2.24 -7.27 3.41
C ALA A 31 -2.44 -6.19 2.33
N VAL A 32 -1.50 -5.26 2.24
CA VAL A 32 -1.52 -4.18 1.25
C VAL A 32 -0.27 -4.27 0.40
N VAL A 33 -0.41 -4.72 -0.85
CA VAL A 33 0.66 -4.69 -1.84
C VAL A 33 0.63 -3.34 -2.55
N ALA A 34 1.72 -2.59 -2.59
CA ALA A 34 1.76 -1.30 -3.25
C ALA A 34 3.16 -0.88 -3.70
N ASP A 35 3.20 0.01 -4.67
CA ASP A 35 4.39 0.79 -5.03
C ASP A 35 4.55 1.92 -4.00
N SER A 36 5.57 1.82 -3.15
CA SER A 36 5.80 2.75 -2.05
C SER A 36 6.14 4.16 -2.53
N GLU A 37 6.86 4.30 -3.64
CA GLU A 37 7.21 5.59 -4.21
C GLU A 37 5.98 6.35 -4.72
N THR A 38 5.06 5.64 -5.37
CA THR A 38 3.80 6.20 -5.87
C THR A 38 2.85 6.51 -4.72
N ALA A 39 2.78 5.64 -3.70
CA ALA A 39 1.92 5.85 -2.53
C ALA A 39 2.40 7.02 -1.65
N ALA A 40 3.71 7.21 -1.50
CA ALA A 40 4.28 8.29 -0.69
C ALA A 40 3.91 9.70 -1.19
N ARG A 41 3.53 9.84 -2.47
CA ARG A 41 3.16 11.12 -3.09
C ARG A 41 1.76 11.60 -2.73
N GLU A 42 0.91 10.74 -2.15
CA GLU A 42 -0.38 11.15 -1.57
C GLU A 42 -0.29 11.15 -0.03
N PRO A 43 -0.53 12.28 0.66
CA PRO A 43 -0.29 12.39 2.09
C PRO A 43 -1.02 11.38 2.98
N PHE A 44 -2.24 10.98 2.62
CA PHE A 44 -2.97 9.97 3.39
C PHE A 44 -2.40 8.56 3.19
N LEU A 45 -2.10 8.16 1.96
CA LEU A 45 -1.46 6.88 1.65
C LEU A 45 -0.07 6.79 2.27
N ALA A 46 0.72 7.87 2.26
CA ALA A 46 2.01 7.94 2.93
C ALA A 46 1.89 7.65 4.44
N ARG A 47 0.90 8.25 5.12
CA ARG A 47 0.64 7.96 6.54
C ARG A 47 0.16 6.52 6.77
N LEU A 48 -0.63 5.98 5.85
CA LEU A 48 -1.12 4.61 5.93
C LEU A 48 0.03 3.59 5.77
N VAL A 49 0.95 3.83 4.83
CA VAL A 49 2.15 3.01 4.66
C VAL A 49 3.03 3.08 5.90
N ALA A 50 3.32 4.29 6.41
CA ALA A 50 4.09 4.46 7.63
C ALA A 50 3.47 3.76 8.85
N TYR A 51 2.12 3.73 8.93
CA TYR A 51 1.42 2.97 9.97
C TYR A 51 1.68 1.46 9.85
N PHE A 52 1.61 0.90 8.64
CA PHE A 52 1.92 -0.52 8.44
C PHE A 52 3.39 -0.84 8.69
N GLU A 53 4.32 0.04 8.32
CA GLU A 53 5.75 -0.11 8.62
C GLU A 53 6.05 -0.13 10.13
N ALA A 54 5.30 0.66 10.92
CA ALA A 54 5.48 0.73 12.37
C ALA A 54 4.83 -0.43 13.14
N HIS A 55 3.79 -1.08 12.57
CA HIS A 55 2.92 -2.01 13.31
C HIS A 55 2.78 -3.40 12.69
N GLY A 56 3.33 -3.62 11.48
CA GLY A 56 3.19 -4.87 10.74
C GLY A 56 4.50 -5.33 10.13
N GLU A 57 4.41 -6.43 9.39
CA GLU A 57 5.54 -6.97 8.62
C GLU A 57 5.58 -6.30 7.24
N ILE A 58 6.78 -5.92 6.81
CA ILE A 58 7.06 -5.31 5.51
C ILE A 58 7.98 -6.23 4.74
N GLU A 59 7.53 -6.67 3.57
CA GLU A 59 8.37 -7.40 2.62
C GLU A 59 8.47 -6.62 1.31
N SER A 60 9.68 -6.56 0.75
CA SER A 60 9.89 -6.01 -0.57
C SER A 60 9.51 -7.04 -1.65
N ALA A 61 8.97 -6.58 -2.77
CA ALA A 61 8.60 -7.46 -3.88
C ALA A 61 9.81 -8.26 -4.43
N ALA A 62 11.02 -7.71 -4.32
CA ALA A 62 12.25 -8.41 -4.72
C ALA A 62 12.56 -9.63 -3.83
N ALA A 63 12.24 -9.57 -2.54
CA ALA A 63 12.41 -10.70 -1.63
C ALA A 63 11.36 -11.80 -1.88
N ALA A 64 10.13 -11.41 -2.26
CA ALA A 64 9.05 -12.35 -2.56
C ALA A 64 9.25 -13.13 -3.88
N ALA A 65 10.06 -12.60 -4.81
CA ALA A 65 10.31 -13.23 -6.11
C ALA A 65 11.28 -14.42 -6.07
N GLY A 66 11.88 -14.74 -4.92
CA GLY A 66 12.89 -15.79 -4.74
C GLY A 66 12.40 -17.12 -4.15
N ALA A 67 11.09 -17.30 -3.92
CA ALA A 67 10.53 -18.49 -3.26
C ALA A 67 9.86 -19.48 -4.25
N GLY A 68 10.46 -19.68 -5.42
CA GLY A 68 9.96 -20.56 -6.47
C GLY A 68 11.08 -21.37 -7.11
N ASP A 69 11.66 -22.30 -6.34
CA ASP A 69 12.34 -23.51 -6.80
C ASP A 69 11.80 -24.70 -6.00
#